data_AF-F2NUB4-F1
#
_entry.id   AF-F2NUB4-F1
#
_cell.length_a   1.000
_cell.length_b   1.000
_cell.length_c   1.000
_cell.angle_alpha   90.00
_cell.angle_beta   90.00
_cell.angle_gamma   90.00
#
_symmetry.space_group_name_H-M   'P 1'
#
loop_
_entity.id
_entity.type
_entity.pdbx_description
1 polymer ?
#
loop_
_entity_poly.entity_id
_entity_poly.type
_entity_poly.pdbx_seq_one_letter_code
_entity_poly.pdbx_strand_id
1 'polypeptide(L)'
;MPQAMPLQEVRVIGVCSEKSKGEWEEIKKGQSMTRHSHGGSFLRIATVDIGYGHSGVEKMNSSQLKQYDSSIETDSSGIAFAFIKYWNADGYNGGNFTYENDTLTGTYCTKSTRLLIQS
;
A
#
# COMPACT_ATOMS: atom_id res chain seq x y z
N MET A 1 22.29 9.50 -17.05
CA MET A 1 21.52 10.28 -16.05
C MET A 1 20.50 9.33 -15.44
N PRO A 2 20.34 9.22 -14.11
CA PRO A 2 19.21 8.48 -13.56
C PRO A 2 17.92 9.20 -13.98
N GLN A 3 16.96 8.44 -14.48
CA GLN A 3 15.70 8.95 -15.04
C GLN A 3 14.54 8.42 -14.20
N ALA A 4 13.56 9.28 -13.93
CA ALA A 4 12.31 8.89 -13.28
C ALA A 4 11.66 7.72 -14.05
N MET A 5 11.47 6.59 -13.37
CA MET A 5 10.91 5.38 -13.98
C MET A 5 9.38 5.40 -13.93
N PRO A 6 8.67 4.96 -14.99
CA PRO A 6 7.22 4.76 -14.92
C PRO A 6 6.84 3.76 -13.83
N LEU A 7 5.61 3.82 -13.32
CA LEU A 7 5.08 2.85 -12.37
C LEU A 7 5.29 1.41 -12.83
N GLN A 8 6.08 0.66 -12.09
CA GLN A 8 6.37 -0.75 -12.38
C GLN A 8 5.43 -1.67 -11.60
N GLU A 9 5.18 -1.33 -10.33
CA GLU A 9 4.51 -2.20 -9.38
C GLU A 9 3.85 -1.37 -8.27
N VAL A 10 2.72 -1.87 -7.77
CA VAL A 10 2.15 -1.45 -6.49
C VAL A 10 2.08 -2.66 -5.57
N ARG A 11 2.35 -2.48 -4.27
CA ARG A 11 2.29 -3.56 -3.27
C ARG A 11 1.70 -3.08 -1.97
N VAL A 12 1.10 -4.00 -1.23
CA VAL A 12 0.96 -3.84 0.23
C VAL A 12 2.28 -4.26 0.85
N ILE A 13 2.83 -3.44 1.73
CA ILE A 13 4.13 -3.69 2.38
C ILE A 13 3.99 -3.93 3.88
N GLY A 14 2.88 -3.49 4.49
CA GLY A 14 2.66 -3.65 5.90
C GLY A 14 1.20 -3.55 6.32
N VAL A 15 0.85 -4.26 7.39
CA VAL A 15 -0.39 -4.06 8.14
C VAL A 15 -0.06 -3.99 9.62
N CYS A 16 -0.60 -3.01 10.35
CA CYS A 16 -0.51 -2.97 11.81
C CYS A 16 -1.87 -2.66 12.43
N SER A 17 -2.12 -3.16 13.64
CA SER A 17 -3.37 -2.97 14.35
C SER A 17 -3.20 -3.14 15.85
N GLU A 18 -4.27 -2.98 16.61
CA GLU A 18 -4.25 -3.23 18.05
C GLU A 18 -3.87 -4.68 18.37
N LYS A 19 -4.39 -5.66 17.60
CA LYS A 19 -4.00 -7.07 17.78
C LYS A 19 -2.51 -7.35 17.57
N SER A 20 -1.84 -6.60 16.69
CA SER A 20 -0.39 -6.68 16.52
C SER A 20 0.38 -5.78 17.50
N LYS A 21 -0.31 -5.16 18.48
CA LYS A 21 0.24 -4.20 19.44
C LYS A 21 0.91 -2.99 18.78
N GLY A 22 0.45 -2.63 17.59
CA GLY A 22 1.06 -1.56 16.78
C GLY A 22 2.28 -1.99 15.96
N GLU A 23 2.76 -3.22 16.11
CA GLU A 23 3.85 -3.75 15.29
C GLU A 23 3.37 -4.01 13.85
N TRP A 24 4.20 -3.69 12.88
CA TRP A 24 3.92 -3.92 11.47
C TRP A 24 4.19 -5.39 11.11
N GLU A 25 3.17 -6.08 10.61
CA GLU A 25 3.38 -7.32 9.85
C GLU A 25 3.89 -6.94 8.46
N GLU A 26 5.13 -7.31 8.14
CA GLU A 26 5.69 -7.12 6.81
C GLU A 26 5.03 -8.07 5.80
N ILE A 27 4.54 -7.49 4.69
CA ILE A 27 3.88 -8.24 3.62
C ILE A 27 4.89 -8.49 2.50
N LYS A 28 5.23 -9.77 2.30
CA LYS A 28 6.17 -10.15 1.26
C LYS A 28 5.53 -10.06 -0.13
N LYS A 29 6.34 -9.82 -1.16
CA LYS A 29 5.87 -9.87 -2.56
C LYS A 29 5.22 -11.22 -2.86
N GLY A 30 4.00 -11.17 -3.42
CA GLY A 30 3.20 -12.36 -3.72
C GLY A 30 2.38 -12.92 -2.55
N GLN A 31 2.51 -12.37 -1.34
CA GLN A 31 1.67 -12.74 -0.21
C GLN A 31 0.24 -12.22 -0.43
N SER A 32 -0.74 -13.13 -0.44
CA SER A 32 -2.15 -12.82 -0.70
C SER A 32 -2.98 -12.64 0.57
N MET A 33 -2.43 -12.95 1.74
CA MET A 33 -3.09 -12.76 3.03
C MET A 33 -2.10 -12.47 4.17
N THR A 34 -2.54 -11.78 5.22
CA THR A 34 -1.74 -11.65 6.46
C THR A 34 -1.56 -13.01 7.12
N ARG A 35 -0.48 -13.17 7.87
CA ARG A 35 -0.16 -14.37 8.67
C ARG A 35 -0.77 -14.29 10.05
N HIS A 36 -1.02 -13.08 10.53
CA HIS A 36 -1.60 -12.81 11.82
C HIS A 36 -2.98 -12.17 11.68
N SER A 37 -3.81 -12.39 12.69
CA SER A 37 -5.07 -11.69 12.85
C SER A 37 -4.83 -10.22 13.22
N HIS A 38 -5.54 -9.34 12.55
CA HIS A 38 -5.55 -7.90 12.75
C HIS A 38 -6.94 -7.41 13.19
N GLY A 39 -7.06 -6.10 13.42
CA GLY A 39 -8.28 -5.44 13.90
C GLY A 39 -8.13 -4.87 15.31
N GLY A 40 -9.26 -4.46 15.88
CA GLY A 40 -9.34 -3.71 17.14
C GLY A 40 -9.72 -2.24 16.92
N SER A 41 -9.40 -1.40 17.91
CA SER A 41 -9.70 0.04 17.88
C SER A 41 -8.98 0.79 16.75
N PHE A 42 -7.86 0.27 16.26
CA PHE A 42 -7.20 0.80 15.09
C PHE A 42 -6.69 -0.28 14.12
N LEU A 43 -6.65 0.10 12.84
CA LEU A 43 -6.06 -0.68 11.74
C LEU A 43 -5.39 0.26 10.73
N ARG A 44 -4.15 -0.05 10.36
CA ARG A 44 -3.34 0.71 9.42
C ARG A 44 -2.78 -0.20 8.35
N ILE A 45 -2.72 0.31 7.13
CA ILE A 45 -2.22 -0.43 5.97
C ILE A 45 -1.21 0.47 5.27
N ALA A 46 -0.08 -0.09 4.87
CA ALA A 46 0.95 0.60 4.11
C ALA A 46 1.04 0.00 2.70
N THR A 47 1.00 0.85 1.68
CA THR A 47 1.28 0.47 0.29
C THR A 47 2.50 1.20 -0.23
N VAL A 48 3.12 0.63 -1.27
CA VAL A 48 4.21 1.28 -2.00
C VAL A 48 3.94 1.26 -3.49
N ASP A 49 4.20 2.38 -4.15
CA ASP A 49 4.35 2.49 -5.59
C ASP A 49 5.83 2.45 -5.92
N ILE A 50 6.26 1.54 -6.79
CA ILE A 50 7.63 1.51 -7.30
C ILE A 50 7.62 2.15 -8.68
N GLY A 51 8.21 3.34 -8.79
CA GLY A 51 8.10 4.23 -9.95
C GLY A 51 6.92 5.20 -9.86
N TYR A 52 6.84 6.11 -10.83
CA TYR A 52 5.90 7.23 -10.83
C TYR A 52 4.53 6.81 -11.40
N GLY A 53 3.52 6.82 -10.53
CA GLY A 53 2.10 6.63 -10.86
C GLY A 53 1.30 7.93 -10.87
N HIS A 54 0.00 7.84 -11.14
CA HIS A 54 -0.91 8.98 -11.24
C HIS A 54 -2.00 8.95 -10.15
N SER A 55 -3.11 8.26 -10.40
CA SER A 55 -4.29 8.24 -9.53
C SER A 55 -4.40 6.90 -8.79
N GLY A 56 -3.89 6.88 -7.55
CA GLY A 56 -4.07 5.72 -6.68
C GLY A 56 -5.51 5.59 -6.18
N VAL A 57 -6.07 4.39 -6.21
CA VAL A 57 -7.38 4.05 -5.65
C VAL A 57 -7.25 2.86 -4.71
N GLU A 58 -7.49 3.09 -3.43
CA GLU A 58 -7.53 2.09 -2.37
C GLU A 58 -8.96 1.81 -1.92
N LYS A 59 -9.22 0.57 -1.50
CA LYS A 59 -10.49 0.18 -0.87
C LYS A 59 -10.26 -0.86 0.21
N MET A 60 -10.99 -0.75 1.31
CA MET A 60 -11.16 -1.78 2.31
C MET A 60 -12.62 -2.25 2.29
N ASN A 61 -12.85 -3.53 2.00
CA ASN A 61 -14.20 -4.10 1.85
C ASN A 61 -15.11 -3.24 0.95
N SER A 62 -14.57 -2.79 -0.19
CA SER A 62 -15.23 -1.93 -1.20
C SER A 62 -15.44 -0.46 -0.81
N SER A 63 -15.09 -0.04 0.40
CA SER A 63 -15.12 1.37 0.82
C SER A 63 -13.75 2.01 0.65
N GLN A 64 -13.69 3.23 0.11
CA GLN A 64 -12.44 3.99 0.06
C GLN A 64 -11.96 4.35 1.46
N LEU A 65 -10.65 4.39 1.63
CA LEU A 65 -10.04 4.80 2.89
C LEU A 65 -9.63 6.27 2.81
N LYS A 66 -8.96 6.74 3.87
CA LYS A 66 -8.24 8.02 3.84
C LYS A 66 -6.77 7.74 3.99
N GLN A 67 -5.96 8.33 3.10
CA GLN A 67 -4.54 8.47 3.36
C GLN A 67 -4.35 9.42 4.54
N TYR A 68 -3.53 9.06 5.52
CA TYR A 68 -3.21 9.94 6.65
C TYR A 68 -1.74 10.34 6.70
N ASP A 69 -0.87 9.60 6.01
CA ASP A 69 0.55 9.91 5.91
C ASP A 69 1.17 9.33 4.64
N SER A 70 2.37 9.79 4.28
CA SER A 70 3.15 9.28 3.15
C SER A 70 4.64 9.55 3.34
N SER A 71 5.48 8.68 2.77
CA SER A 71 6.93 8.88 2.68
C SER A 71 7.45 8.54 1.29
N ILE A 72 8.64 9.02 0.97
CA ILE A 72 9.32 8.77 -0.31
C ILE A 72 10.71 8.22 -0.05
N GLU A 73 11.14 7.29 -0.91
CA GLU A 73 12.52 6.80 -0.95
C GLU A 73 13.19 7.32 -2.22
N THR A 74 14.42 7.81 -2.06
CA THR A 74 15.23 8.38 -3.15
C THR A 74 16.55 7.64 -3.33
N ASP A 75 17.05 7.59 -4.56
CA ASP A 75 18.39 7.08 -4.84
C ASP A 75 19.50 8.04 -4.36
N SER A 76 20.77 7.67 -4.56
CA SER A 76 21.92 8.48 -4.18
C SER A 76 22.01 9.84 -4.90
N SER A 77 21.25 10.02 -5.97
CA SER A 77 21.14 11.27 -6.73
C SER A 77 19.91 12.10 -6.34
N GLY A 78 19.12 11.64 -5.35
CA GLY A 78 17.93 12.32 -4.87
C GLY A 78 16.68 12.09 -5.73
N ILE A 79 16.72 11.15 -6.67
CA ILE A 79 15.55 10.83 -7.50
C ILE A 79 14.66 9.84 -6.76
N ALA A 80 13.39 10.20 -6.56
CA ALA A 80 12.42 9.33 -5.92
C ALA A 80 12.16 8.09 -6.78
N PHE A 81 12.19 6.91 -6.18
CA PHE A 81 11.89 5.65 -6.86
C PHE A 81 10.79 4.84 -6.18
N ALA A 82 10.44 5.16 -4.92
CA ALA A 82 9.32 4.54 -4.22
C ALA A 82 8.50 5.56 -3.43
N PHE A 83 7.18 5.40 -3.46
CA PHE A 83 6.21 6.27 -2.79
C PHE A 83 5.34 5.44 -1.87
N ILE A 84 5.55 5.59 -0.56
CA ILE A 84 4.86 4.82 0.47
C ILE A 84 3.64 5.63 0.94
N LYS A 85 2.48 4.99 1.02
CA LYS A 85 1.23 5.60 1.46
C LYS A 85 0.67 4.82 2.64
N TYR A 86 0.19 5.56 3.63
CA TYR A 86 -0.40 4.98 4.84
C TYR A 86 -1.88 5.29 4.92
N TRP A 87 -2.68 4.24 5.08
CA TRP A 87 -4.14 4.28 5.03
C TRP A 87 -4.74 4.03 6.41
N ASN A 88 -5.75 4.83 6.76
CA ASN A 88 -6.55 4.62 7.97
C ASN A 88 -7.71 3.67 7.63
N ALA A 89 -7.74 2.50 8.27
CA ALA A 89 -8.81 1.51 8.16
C ALA A 89 -9.51 1.27 9.52
N ASP A 90 -9.58 2.29 10.38
CA ASP A 90 -10.30 2.23 11.65
C ASP A 90 -11.77 1.85 11.43
N GLY A 91 -12.32 1.07 12.35
CA GLY A 91 -13.67 0.50 12.24
C GLY A 91 -13.75 -0.81 11.45
N TYR A 92 -12.66 -1.23 10.79
CA TYR A 92 -12.55 -2.56 10.18
C TYR A 92 -11.75 -3.52 11.07
N ASN A 93 -12.24 -4.76 11.20
CA ASN A 93 -11.53 -5.83 11.93
C ASN A 93 -10.71 -6.75 11.01
N GLY A 94 -10.66 -6.47 9.71
CA GLY A 94 -10.06 -7.33 8.69
C GLY A 94 -10.91 -7.37 7.42
N GLY A 95 -10.50 -8.18 6.45
CA GLY A 95 -11.17 -8.31 5.15
C GLY A 95 -10.27 -7.99 3.96
N ASN A 96 -10.88 -7.65 2.83
CA ASN A 96 -10.16 -7.45 1.58
C ASN A 96 -9.72 -6.00 1.42
N PHE A 97 -8.41 -5.79 1.42
CA PHE A 97 -7.81 -4.55 0.95
C PHE A 97 -7.40 -4.67 -0.51
N THR A 98 -7.71 -3.67 -1.32
CA THR A 98 -7.27 -3.55 -2.71
C THR A 98 -6.66 -2.18 -2.91
N TYR A 99 -5.61 -2.11 -3.72
CA TYR A 99 -5.02 -0.86 -4.16
C TYR A 99 -4.61 -0.96 -5.62
N GLU A 100 -4.91 0.08 -6.39
CA GLU A 100 -4.50 0.20 -7.78
C GLU A 100 -3.97 1.60 -8.07
N ASN A 101 -3.08 1.72 -9.06
CA ASN A 101 -2.60 2.99 -9.57
C ASN A 101 -2.23 2.86 -11.05
N ASP A 102 -2.37 3.94 -11.79
CA ASP A 102 -2.02 4.02 -13.20
C ASP A 102 -0.61 4.56 -13.41
N THR A 103 0.07 4.07 -14.44
CA THR A 103 1.35 4.62 -14.90
C THR A 103 1.21 6.07 -15.36
N LEU A 104 2.08 6.97 -14.87
CA LEU A 104 2.05 8.39 -15.24
C LEU A 104 2.59 8.68 -16.66
N THR A 105 3.41 7.79 -17.22
CA THR A 105 4.02 7.96 -18.55
C THR A 105 3.92 6.67 -19.39
N GLY A 106 3.51 6.79 -20.65
CA GLY A 106 3.37 5.66 -21.59
C GLY A 106 1.91 5.26 -21.84
N THR A 107 1.68 4.00 -22.25
CA THR A 107 0.33 3.41 -22.34
C THR A 107 -0.23 3.28 -20.93
N TYR A 108 -1.40 3.88 -20.64
CA TYR A 108 -2.09 3.75 -19.35
C TYR A 108 -2.26 2.27 -18.98
N CYS A 109 -1.43 1.82 -18.04
CA CYS A 109 -1.49 0.46 -17.52
C CYS A 109 -1.74 0.54 -16.03
N THR A 110 -2.90 0.02 -15.60
CA THR A 110 -3.24 -0.10 -14.19
C THR A 110 -2.41 -1.20 -13.56
N LYS A 111 -1.70 -0.86 -12.48
CA LYS A 111 -1.06 -1.81 -11.57
C LYS A 111 -1.95 -1.97 -10.37
N SER A 112 -2.16 -3.19 -9.91
CA SER A 112 -3.02 -3.47 -8.77
C SER A 112 -2.43 -4.52 -7.84
N THR A 113 -2.87 -4.46 -6.59
CA THR A 113 -2.54 -5.42 -5.54
C THR A 113 -3.76 -5.66 -4.67
N ARG A 114 -3.82 -6.85 -4.06
CA ARG A 114 -4.85 -7.24 -3.10
C ARG A 114 -4.21 -7.99 -1.94
N LEU A 115 -4.73 -7.75 -0.74
CA LEU A 115 -4.38 -8.51 0.45
C LEU A 115 -5.65 -8.85 1.24
N LEU A 116 -5.78 -10.11 1.65
CA LEU A 116 -6.75 -10.53 2.65
C LEU A 116 -6.16 -10.34 4.05
N ILE A 117 -6.72 -9.43 4.83
CA ILE A 117 -6.34 -9.18 6.22
C ILE A 117 -7.17 -10.12 7.10
N GLN A 118 -6.50 -11.06 7.78
CA GLN A 118 -7.15 -11.97 8.72
C GLN A 118 -7.67 -11.20 9.95
N SER A 119 -8.82 -11.61 10.48
CA SER A 119 -9.43 -11.08 11.71
C SER A 119 -9.30 -12.05 12.85
#